data_AF-A0A956P928-F1
#
_entry.id   AF-A0A956P928-F1
#
_cell.length_a   1.000
_cell.length_b   1.000
_cell.length_c   1.000
_cell.angle_alpha   90.00
_cell.angle_beta   90.00
_cell.angle_gamma   90.00
#
_symmetry.space_group_name_H-M   'P 1'
#
loop_
_entity.id
_entity.type
_entity.pdbx_description
1 polymer ?
#
loop_
_entity_poly.entity_id
_entity_poly.type
_entity_poly.pdbx_seq_one_letter_code
_entity_poly.pdbx_strand_id
1 'polypeptide(L)'
;MPSAHFSPRERLIAGAFAEALFPGGRIVPPGGAATVDRLETILRGFGADTVRGYAVLLHALDLAPLLKHRKRFAAMSLSESEAYLQSWLDGDFTARARLIALSAPVKVAHLDDPAIYRTMGCVYDKRPKGEPPPRWMSQVVEGADVPDEDLECEVVVVGTSAGGAVVAKELAE
;
A
#
# COMPACT_ATOMS: atom_id res chain seq x y z
N MET A 1 -8.23 23.51 -18.85
CA MET A 1 -6.86 22.96 -18.93
C MET A 1 -6.92 21.67 -19.73
N PRO A 2 -6.01 21.41 -20.68
CA PRO A 2 -6.06 20.17 -21.46
C PRO A 2 -5.91 18.97 -20.53
N SER A 3 -6.84 18.03 -20.63
CA SER A 3 -6.83 16.77 -19.91
C SER A 3 -5.56 16.00 -20.27
N ALA A 4 -4.61 15.86 -19.35
CA ALA A 4 -3.46 15.00 -19.58
C ALA A 4 -3.93 13.55 -19.54
N HIS A 5 -3.64 12.82 -20.61
CA HIS A 5 -4.01 11.43 -20.82
C HIS A 5 -2.77 10.64 -21.22
N PHE A 6 -2.76 9.34 -20.91
CA PHE A 6 -1.69 8.48 -21.38
C PHE A 6 -1.76 8.28 -22.89
N SER A 7 -0.60 8.34 -23.56
CA SER A 7 -0.51 7.95 -24.97
C SER A 7 -0.80 6.45 -25.15
N PRO A 8 -1.16 5.98 -26.35
CA PRO A 8 -1.39 4.56 -26.60
C PRO A 8 -0.20 3.68 -26.18
N ARG A 9 1.02 4.21 -26.31
CA ARG A 9 2.23 3.52 -25.89
C ARG A 9 2.37 3.45 -24.36
N GLU A 10 2.13 4.54 -23.66
CA GLU A 10 2.16 4.55 -22.18
C GLU A 10 1.11 3.58 -21.62
N ARG A 11 -0.06 3.50 -22.24
CA ARG A 11 -1.10 2.55 -21.85
C ARG A 11 -0.68 1.09 -22.04
N LEU A 12 0.04 0.77 -23.12
CA LEU A 12 0.62 -0.57 -23.32
C LEU A 12 1.67 -0.89 -22.24
N ILE A 13 2.56 0.04 -21.93
CA ILE A 13 3.60 -0.15 -20.91
C ILE A 13 2.95 -0.32 -19.52
N ALA A 14 2.00 0.54 -19.17
CA ALA A 14 1.26 0.48 -17.92
C ALA A 14 0.47 -0.84 -17.80
N GLY A 15 -0.12 -1.32 -18.91
CA GLY A 15 -0.81 -2.60 -18.96
C GLY A 15 0.14 -3.77 -18.68
N ALA A 16 1.25 -3.85 -19.40
CA ALA A 16 2.26 -4.90 -19.19
C ALA A 16 2.83 -4.86 -17.77
N PHE A 17 3.03 -3.67 -17.21
CA PHE A 17 3.49 -3.51 -15.83
C PHE A 17 2.43 -3.92 -14.80
N ALA A 18 1.17 -3.56 -15.02
CA ALA A 18 0.08 -4.00 -14.16
C ALA A 18 -0.12 -5.52 -14.19
N GLU A 19 -0.02 -6.13 -15.37
CA GLU A 19 -0.08 -7.59 -15.53
C GLU A 19 1.09 -8.28 -14.84
N ALA A 20 2.32 -7.75 -14.96
CA ALA A 20 3.49 -8.29 -14.25
C ALA A 20 3.39 -8.15 -12.71
N LEU A 21 2.71 -7.12 -12.20
CA LEU A 21 2.44 -6.98 -10.77
C LEU A 21 1.29 -7.87 -10.29
N PHE A 22 0.34 -8.16 -11.18
CA PHE A 22 -0.88 -8.89 -10.89
C PHE A 22 -1.17 -9.87 -12.05
N PRO A 23 -0.51 -11.04 -12.10
CA PRO A 23 -0.64 -12.02 -13.19
C PRO A 23 -2.02 -12.70 -13.27
N GLY A 24 -2.93 -12.35 -12.35
CA GLY A 24 -4.24 -12.97 -12.21
C GLY A 24 -4.18 -14.19 -11.31
N GLY A 25 -5.06 -14.22 -10.31
CA GLY A 25 -5.26 -15.34 -9.42
C GLY A 25 -6.69 -15.86 -9.47
N ARG A 26 -7.01 -16.82 -8.60
CA ARG A 26 -8.38 -17.36 -8.48
C ARG A 26 -9.41 -16.32 -8.02
N ILE A 27 -8.97 -15.32 -7.25
CA ILE A 27 -9.83 -14.35 -6.55
C ILE A 27 -9.64 -12.95 -7.12
N VAL A 28 -8.38 -12.56 -7.34
CA VAL A 28 -8.02 -11.24 -7.86
C VAL A 28 -7.82 -11.35 -9.37
N PRO A 29 -8.54 -10.57 -10.20
CA PRO A 29 -8.37 -10.60 -11.64
C PRO A 29 -6.97 -10.10 -12.03
N PRO A 30 -6.47 -10.44 -13.22
CA PRO A 30 -5.19 -9.91 -13.68
C PRO A 30 -5.24 -8.38 -13.85
N GLY A 31 -4.07 -7.75 -13.69
CA GLY A 31 -3.87 -6.37 -14.10
C GLY A 31 -4.10 -6.22 -15.60
N GLY A 32 -4.63 -5.08 -16.04
CA GLY A 32 -4.96 -4.88 -17.45
C GLY A 32 -5.57 -3.52 -17.75
N ALA A 33 -6.27 -3.40 -18.88
CA ALA A 33 -6.81 -2.12 -19.36
C ALA A 33 -7.64 -1.36 -18.32
N ALA A 34 -8.53 -2.05 -17.58
CA ALA A 34 -9.32 -1.45 -16.52
C ALA A 34 -8.47 -0.88 -15.38
N THR A 35 -7.33 -1.51 -15.07
CA THR A 35 -6.36 -0.99 -14.08
C THR A 35 -5.70 0.29 -14.60
N VAL A 36 -5.35 0.33 -15.89
CA VAL A 36 -4.76 1.52 -16.53
C VAL A 36 -5.74 2.69 -16.53
N ASP A 37 -7.03 2.44 -16.82
CA ASP A 37 -8.07 3.48 -16.79
C ASP A 37 -8.26 4.09 -15.40
N ARG A 38 -8.24 3.25 -14.36
CA ARG A 38 -8.32 3.71 -12.96
C ARG A 38 -7.06 4.45 -12.56
N LEU A 39 -5.88 3.94 -12.93
CA LEU A 39 -4.59 4.57 -12.69
C LEU A 39 -4.57 6.00 -13.26
N GLU A 40 -4.98 6.15 -14.52
CA GLU A 40 -5.05 7.45 -15.18
C GLU A 40 -6.07 8.38 -14.50
N THR A 41 -7.19 7.85 -14.01
CA THR A 41 -8.19 8.62 -13.25
C THR A 41 -7.64 9.08 -11.90
N ILE A 42 -6.93 8.22 -11.17
CA ILE A 42 -6.29 8.56 -9.90
C ILE A 42 -5.22 9.65 -10.11
N LEU A 43 -4.32 9.46 -11.08
CA LEU A 43 -3.25 10.42 -11.35
C LEU A 43 -3.79 11.79 -11.77
N ARG A 44 -4.88 11.83 -12.55
CA ARG A 44 -5.57 13.08 -12.91
C ARG A 44 -6.13 13.81 -11.68
N GLY A 45 -6.55 13.09 -10.63
CA GLY A 45 -6.96 13.68 -9.36
C GLY A 45 -5.87 14.52 -8.68
N PHE A 46 -4.60 14.25 -8.98
CA PHE A 46 -3.45 15.01 -8.48
C PHE A 46 -2.92 16.06 -9.47
N GLY A 47 -3.51 16.19 -10.66
CA GLY A 47 -3.15 17.20 -11.66
C GLY A 47 -2.45 16.66 -12.92
N ALA A 48 -2.43 17.48 -13.96
CA ALA A 48 -1.90 17.12 -15.29
C ALA A 48 -0.39 16.84 -15.28
N ASP A 49 0.38 17.51 -14.43
CA ASP A 49 1.82 17.27 -14.29
C ASP A 49 2.14 15.90 -13.71
N THR A 50 1.31 15.39 -12.80
CA THR A 50 1.46 14.05 -12.22
C THR A 50 1.29 12.96 -13.28
N VAL A 51 0.33 13.12 -14.19
CA VAL A 51 0.14 12.19 -15.32
C VAL A 51 1.39 12.18 -16.22
N ARG A 52 1.90 13.38 -16.57
CA ARG A 52 3.12 13.51 -17.39
C ARG A 52 4.36 12.92 -16.70
N GLY A 53 4.54 13.22 -15.42
CA GLY A 53 5.65 12.69 -14.63
C GLY A 53 5.61 11.17 -14.55
N TYR A 54 4.41 10.60 -14.36
CA TYR A 54 4.24 9.15 -14.35
C TYR A 54 4.49 8.52 -15.73
N ALA A 55 4.06 9.16 -16.82
CA ALA A 55 4.39 8.72 -18.18
C ALA A 55 5.91 8.66 -18.43
N VAL A 56 6.67 9.62 -17.92
CA VAL A 56 8.15 9.59 -17.98
C VAL A 56 8.71 8.37 -17.23
N LEU A 57 8.17 8.05 -16.04
CA LEU A 57 8.58 6.85 -15.30
C LEU A 57 8.26 5.56 -16.06
N LEU A 58 7.10 5.49 -16.72
CA LEU A 58 6.75 4.35 -17.57
C LEU A 58 7.72 4.20 -18.74
N HIS A 59 8.11 5.29 -19.39
CA HIS A 59 9.13 5.23 -20.45
C HIS A 59 10.50 4.80 -19.92
N ALA A 60 10.89 5.26 -18.74
CA ALA A 60 12.14 4.81 -18.11
C ALA A 60 12.10 3.31 -17.82
N LEU A 61 10.97 2.79 -17.30
CA LEU A 61 10.74 1.36 -17.11
C LEU A 61 10.83 0.59 -18.44
N ASP A 62 10.19 1.09 -19.51
CA ASP A 62 10.17 0.42 -20.82
C ASP A 62 11.55 0.30 -21.46
N LEU A 63 12.40 1.32 -21.27
CA LEU A 63 13.73 1.39 -21.87
C LEU A 63 14.83 0.75 -21.02
N ALA A 64 14.69 0.70 -19.69
CA ALA A 64 15.73 0.18 -18.80
C ALA A 64 16.18 -1.28 -19.10
N PRO A 65 15.29 -2.23 -19.45
CA PRO A 65 15.69 -3.58 -19.78
C PRO A 65 16.49 -3.70 -21.09
N LEU A 66 16.46 -2.71 -21.98
CA LEU A 66 17.17 -2.78 -23.28
C LEU A 66 18.67 -3.03 -23.12
N LEU A 67 19.28 -2.47 -22.07
CA LEU A 67 20.72 -2.60 -21.84
C LEU A 67 21.16 -4.03 -21.49
N LYS A 68 20.29 -4.82 -20.85
CA LYS A 68 20.64 -6.17 -20.36
C LYS A 68 19.89 -7.28 -21.11
N HIS A 69 18.60 -7.07 -21.39
CA HIS A 69 17.72 -8.06 -21.99
C HIS A 69 17.52 -7.85 -23.50
N ARG A 70 18.00 -6.74 -24.07
CA ARG A 70 17.82 -6.34 -25.48
C ARG A 70 16.36 -6.30 -25.93
N LYS A 71 15.44 -6.22 -24.97
CA LYS A 71 13.99 -6.09 -25.17
C LYS A 71 13.50 -4.91 -24.36
N ARG A 72 12.41 -4.31 -24.81
CA ARG A 72 11.66 -3.33 -24.02
C ARG A 72 10.78 -4.05 -23.00
N PHE A 73 10.49 -3.41 -21.87
CA PHE A 73 9.67 -4.02 -20.83
C PHE A 73 8.31 -4.48 -21.36
N ALA A 74 7.61 -3.63 -22.12
CA ALA A 74 6.30 -3.98 -22.67
C ALA A 74 6.30 -5.14 -23.69
N ALA A 75 7.49 -5.57 -24.15
CA ALA A 75 7.68 -6.68 -25.07
C ALA A 75 8.23 -7.95 -24.40
N MET A 76 8.45 -7.91 -23.08
CA MET A 76 8.88 -9.07 -22.30
C MET A 76 7.69 -9.98 -22.02
N SER A 77 7.91 -11.29 -22.02
CA SER A 77 6.92 -12.25 -21.51
C SER A 77 6.64 -12.00 -20.03
N LEU A 78 5.50 -12.47 -19.53
CA LEU A 78 5.10 -12.29 -18.13
C LEU A 78 6.19 -12.77 -17.15
N SER A 79 6.74 -13.97 -17.38
CA SER A 79 7.82 -14.52 -16.55
C SER A 79 9.12 -13.71 -16.62
N GLU A 80 9.47 -13.16 -17.80
CA GLU A 80 10.65 -12.28 -17.94
C GLU A 80 10.44 -10.97 -17.17
N SER A 81 9.24 -10.39 -17.26
CA SER A 81 8.86 -9.15 -16.56
C SER A 81 8.86 -9.35 -15.04
N GLU A 82 8.28 -10.44 -14.54
CA GLU A 82 8.30 -10.80 -13.12
C GLU A 82 9.72 -10.96 -12.60
N ALA A 83 10.57 -11.73 -13.29
CA ALA A 83 11.96 -11.90 -12.91
C ALA A 83 12.75 -10.58 -12.91
N TYR A 84 12.44 -9.69 -13.85
CA TYR A 84 13.06 -8.36 -13.92
C TYR A 84 12.65 -7.49 -12.73
N LEU A 85 11.37 -7.44 -12.38
CA LEU A 85 10.89 -6.69 -11.22
C LEU A 85 11.39 -7.31 -9.91
N GLN A 86 11.47 -8.63 -9.84
CA GLN A 86 12.06 -9.35 -8.70
C GLN A 86 13.53 -8.96 -8.51
N SER A 87 14.30 -8.80 -9.59
CA SER A 87 15.68 -8.31 -9.48
C SER A 87 15.81 -6.91 -8.87
N TRP A 88 14.76 -6.06 -8.99
CA TRP A 88 14.74 -4.75 -8.34
C TRP A 88 14.37 -4.85 -6.86
N LEU A 89 13.54 -5.83 -6.48
CA LEU A 89 13.24 -6.15 -5.07
C LEU A 89 14.49 -6.68 -4.36
N ASP A 90 15.26 -7.54 -5.03
CA ASP A 90 16.48 -8.13 -4.46
C ASP A 90 17.69 -7.20 -4.54
N GLY A 91 17.56 -6.09 -5.27
CA GLY A 91 18.59 -5.09 -5.47
C GLY A 91 18.79 -4.12 -4.30
N ASP A 92 19.44 -3.00 -4.62
CA ASP A 92 19.75 -1.94 -3.67
C ASP A 92 18.51 -1.10 -3.28
N PHE A 93 18.69 -0.20 -2.31
CA PHE A 93 17.62 0.70 -1.88
C PHE A 93 17.04 1.53 -3.04
N THR A 94 17.87 1.95 -4.00
CA THR A 94 17.41 2.76 -5.13
C THR A 94 16.55 1.98 -6.11
N ALA A 95 16.86 0.70 -6.38
CA ALA A 95 16.01 -0.19 -7.17
C ALA A 95 14.67 -0.44 -6.48
N ARG A 96 14.68 -0.70 -5.18
CA ARG A 96 13.47 -0.88 -4.38
C ARG A 96 12.60 0.36 -4.35
N ALA A 97 13.19 1.54 -4.12
CA ALA A 97 12.47 2.81 -4.10
C ALA A 97 11.80 3.11 -5.45
N ARG A 98 12.47 2.84 -6.57
CA ARG A 98 11.89 2.97 -7.91
C ARG A 98 10.70 2.04 -8.11
N LEU A 99 10.81 0.78 -7.67
CA LEU A 99 9.71 -0.16 -7.75
C LEU A 99 8.51 0.27 -6.89
N ILE A 100 8.76 0.80 -5.69
CA ILE A 100 7.69 1.33 -4.83
C ILE A 100 6.99 2.51 -5.51
N ALA A 101 7.75 3.47 -6.05
CA ALA A 101 7.20 4.65 -6.72
C ALA A 101 6.34 4.29 -7.94
N LEU A 102 6.76 3.30 -8.73
CA LEU A 102 6.00 2.79 -9.87
C LEU A 102 4.81 1.94 -9.43
N SER A 103 4.99 1.01 -8.50
CA SER A 103 3.95 0.02 -8.16
C SER A 103 2.85 0.58 -7.28
N ALA A 104 3.12 1.58 -6.43
CA ALA A 104 2.12 2.08 -5.47
C ALA A 104 0.85 2.63 -6.16
N PRO A 105 0.92 3.52 -7.16
CA PRO A 105 -0.28 3.99 -7.87
C PRO A 105 -1.03 2.86 -8.60
N VAL A 106 -0.31 1.89 -9.17
CA VAL A 106 -0.92 0.73 -9.84
C VAL A 106 -1.64 -0.16 -8.85
N LYS A 107 -1.04 -0.43 -7.68
CA LYS A 107 -1.65 -1.22 -6.61
C LYS A 107 -2.94 -0.56 -6.11
N VAL A 108 -2.93 0.76 -5.89
CA VAL A 108 -4.13 1.51 -5.53
C VAL A 108 -5.19 1.40 -6.64
N ALA A 109 -4.82 1.63 -7.89
CA ALA A 109 -5.73 1.56 -9.02
C ALA A 109 -6.36 0.18 -9.23
N HIS A 110 -5.58 -0.89 -9.00
CA HIS A 110 -6.03 -2.25 -9.16
C HIS A 110 -6.91 -2.71 -8.00
N LEU A 111 -6.45 -2.48 -6.77
CA LEU A 111 -7.06 -3.04 -5.56
C LEU A 111 -8.19 -2.18 -4.99
N ASP A 112 -8.25 -0.87 -5.25
CA ASP A 112 -9.38 0.00 -4.84
C ASP A 112 -10.64 -0.24 -5.71
N ASP A 113 -11.10 -1.50 -5.76
CA ASP A 113 -12.27 -1.94 -6.52
C ASP A 113 -13.29 -2.61 -5.59
N PRO A 114 -14.50 -2.06 -5.45
CA PRO A 114 -15.58 -2.69 -4.67
C PRO A 114 -15.84 -4.15 -5.05
N ALA A 115 -15.62 -4.55 -6.31
CA ALA A 115 -15.79 -5.92 -6.74
C ALA A 115 -14.77 -6.86 -6.08
N ILE A 116 -13.50 -6.46 -5.96
CA ILE A 116 -12.45 -7.24 -5.29
C ILE A 116 -12.79 -7.42 -3.80
N TYR A 117 -13.21 -6.34 -3.14
CA TYR A 117 -13.60 -6.40 -1.72
C TYR A 117 -14.79 -7.33 -1.50
N ARG A 118 -15.82 -7.27 -2.36
CA ARG A 118 -16.97 -8.19 -2.28
C ARG A 118 -16.56 -9.64 -2.44
N THR A 119 -15.67 -9.96 -3.38
CA THR A 119 -15.18 -11.33 -3.58
C THR A 119 -14.42 -11.85 -2.36
N MET A 120 -13.71 -10.97 -1.64
CA MET A 120 -13.00 -11.31 -0.40
C MET A 120 -13.92 -11.36 0.84
N GLY A 121 -15.21 -11.03 0.71
CA GLY A 121 -16.12 -10.91 1.84
C GLY A 121 -15.85 -9.70 2.74
N CYS A 122 -15.10 -8.72 2.24
CA CYS A 122 -14.75 -7.50 2.96
C CYS A 122 -15.78 -6.39 2.72
N VAL A 123 -15.99 -5.55 3.73
CA VAL A 123 -16.75 -4.30 3.56
C VAL A 123 -15.87 -3.29 2.85
N TYR A 124 -16.33 -2.77 1.73
CA TYR A 124 -15.68 -1.66 1.06
C TYR A 124 -15.98 -0.35 1.80
N ASP A 125 -15.07 0.06 2.68
CA ASP A 125 -15.16 1.31 3.44
C ASP A 125 -13.87 2.12 3.24
N LYS A 126 -14.01 3.36 2.75
CA LYS A 126 -12.87 4.27 2.51
C LYS A 126 -12.43 5.01 3.77
N ARG A 127 -13.19 4.90 4.86
CA ARG A 127 -12.84 5.55 6.12
C ARG A 127 -11.85 4.67 6.89
N PRO A 128 -10.67 5.19 7.27
CA PRO A 128 -9.84 4.49 8.24
C PRO A 128 -10.66 4.38 9.52
N LYS A 129 -11.10 3.17 9.85
CA LYS A 129 -11.65 2.89 11.17
C LYS A 129 -10.46 2.94 12.11
N GLY A 130 -10.50 3.86 13.09
CA GLY A 130 -9.53 3.84 14.17
C GLY A 130 -9.45 2.43 14.72
N GLU A 131 -8.23 1.96 14.99
CA GLU A 131 -8.06 0.68 15.64
C GLU A 131 -8.84 0.74 16.96
N PRO A 132 -9.74 -0.23 17.24
CA PRO A 132 -10.43 -0.26 18.50
C PRO A 132 -9.38 -0.25 19.63
N PRO A 133 -9.60 0.52 20.71
CA PRO A 133 -8.63 0.57 21.80
C PRO A 133 -8.36 -0.85 22.29
N PRO A 134 -7.09 -1.20 22.55
CA PRO A 134 -6.76 -2.56 22.91
C PRO A 134 -7.47 -2.94 24.22
N ARG A 135 -7.90 -4.19 24.34
CA ARG A 135 -8.75 -4.64 25.47
C ARG A 135 -8.16 -4.28 26.86
N TRP A 136 -6.85 -4.26 27.01
CA TRP A 136 -6.19 -3.92 28.27
C TRP A 136 -6.40 -2.45 28.70
N MET A 137 -6.70 -1.54 27.77
CA MET A 137 -7.07 -0.15 28.08
C MET A 137 -8.44 -0.01 28.73
N SER A 138 -9.29 -1.06 28.71
CA SER A 138 -10.61 -1.02 29.39
C SER A 138 -10.53 -0.91 30.92
N GLN A 139 -9.34 -1.17 31.49
CA GLN A 139 -9.07 -1.07 32.94
C GLN A 139 -8.18 0.13 33.27
N VAL A 140 -7.94 1.03 32.31
CA VAL A 140 -7.15 2.24 32.50
C VAL A 140 -8.10 3.43 32.53
N VAL A 141 -8.03 4.20 33.61
CA VAL A 141 -8.77 5.45 33.77
C VAL A 141 -7.76 6.60 33.72
N GLU A 142 -8.07 7.65 32.96
CA GLU A 142 -7.26 8.88 32.98
C GLU A 142 -7.36 9.49 34.37
N GLY A 143 -6.22 9.91 34.95
CA GLY A 143 -6.21 10.44 36.32
C GLY A 143 -7.08 11.70 36.48
N ALA A 144 -7.32 12.45 35.40
CA ALA A 144 -8.21 13.60 35.38
C ALA A 144 -9.71 13.24 35.47
N ASP A 145 -10.06 12.00 35.10
CA ASP A 145 -11.44 11.49 35.12
C ASP A 145 -11.76 10.74 36.43
N VAL A 146 -10.75 10.50 37.27
CA VAL A 146 -10.96 9.93 38.60
C VAL A 146 -11.62 11.00 39.49
N PRO A 147 -12.78 10.71 40.12
CA PRO A 147 -13.42 11.64 41.05
C PRO A 147 -12.46 12.07 42.17
N ASP A 148 -12.66 13.30 42.66
CA ASP A 148 -11.93 13.80 43.84
C ASP A 148 -12.50 13.13 45.11
N GLU A 149 -12.14 11.87 45.29
CA GLU A 149 -12.56 11.00 46.39
C GLU A 149 -11.37 10.20 46.94
N ASP A 150 -11.47 9.82 48.22
CA ASP A 150 -10.46 8.98 48.84
C ASP A 150 -10.57 7.54 48.31
N LEU A 151 -9.54 7.08 47.60
CA LEU A 151 -9.43 5.70 47.13
C LEU A 151 -8.79 4.82 48.20
N GLU A 152 -9.57 3.89 48.75
CA GLU A 152 -9.06 2.87 49.66
C GLU A 152 -8.42 1.72 48.87
N CYS A 153 -7.16 1.42 49.17
CA CYS A 153 -6.44 0.31 48.56
C CYS A 153 -5.44 -0.30 49.53
N GLU A 154 -5.14 -1.59 49.35
CA GLU A 154 -4.14 -2.29 50.16
C GLU A 154 -2.70 -1.90 49.77
N VAL A 155 -2.47 -1.65 48.48
CA VAL A 155 -1.17 -1.29 47.94
C VAL A 155 -1.30 -0.23 46.84
N VAL A 156 -0.45 0.80 46.91
CA VAL A 156 -0.25 1.80 45.84
C VAL A 156 1.09 1.55 45.16
N VAL A 157 1.07 1.37 43.83
CA VAL A 157 2.28 1.28 43.01
C VAL A 157 2.43 2.55 42.18
N VAL A 158 3.51 3.29 42.39
CA VAL A 158 3.80 4.53 41.65
C VAL A 158 4.84 4.25 40.56
N GLY A 159 4.41 4.40 39.31
CA GLY A 159 5.25 4.24 38.11
C GLY A 159 4.93 2.98 37.31
N THR A 160 4.75 3.15 36.00
CA THR A 160 4.32 2.09 35.06
C THR A 160 5.48 1.50 34.25
N SER A 161 6.71 1.65 34.75
CA SER A 161 7.90 1.07 34.11
C SER A 161 7.89 -0.46 34.22
N ALA A 162 8.84 -1.13 33.55
CA ALA A 162 8.97 -2.58 33.59
C ALA A 162 9.08 -3.16 35.01
N GLY A 163 9.56 -2.39 35.99
CA GLY A 163 9.54 -2.79 37.39
C GLY A 163 8.15 -2.66 38.02
N GLY A 164 7.57 -1.46 37.97
CA GLY A 164 6.31 -1.16 38.64
C GLY A 164 5.12 -1.92 38.04
N ALA A 165 5.05 -2.06 36.72
CA ALA A 165 3.96 -2.78 36.05
C ALA A 165 3.95 -4.27 36.40
N VAL A 166 5.12 -4.90 36.51
CA VAL A 166 5.23 -6.32 36.88
C VAL A 166 4.83 -6.52 38.33
N VAL A 167 5.32 -5.68 39.24
CA VAL A 167 4.92 -5.75 40.66
C VAL A 167 3.42 -5.54 40.84
N ALA A 168 2.83 -4.56 40.14
CA ALA A 168 1.40 -4.31 40.19
C ALA A 168 0.56 -5.51 39.70
N LYS A 169 1.02 -6.24 38.68
CA LYS A 169 0.37 -7.48 38.22
C LYS A 169 0.38 -8.55 39.31
N GLU A 170 1.56 -8.84 39.88
CA GLU A 170 1.71 -9.93 40.86
C GLU A 170 0.95 -9.66 42.17
N LEU A 171 0.70 -8.39 42.50
CA LEU A 171 -0.11 -8.00 43.65
C LEU A 171 -1.63 -8.07 43.40
N ALA A 172 -2.05 -8.14 42.14
CA ALA A 172 -3.46 -8.20 41.74
C ALA A 172 -3.97 -9.63 41.51
N GLU A 173 -3.08 -10.63 41.55
CA GLU A 173 -3.37 -12.08 41.46
C GLU A 173 -3.49 -12.73 42.85
#